data_AF-A0A6I3V134-F1
#
_entry.id   AF-A0A6I3V134-F1
#
_cell.length_a   1.000
_cell.length_b   1.000
_cell.length_c   1.000
_cell.angle_alpha   90.00
_cell.angle_beta   90.00
_cell.angle_gamma   90.00
#
_symmetry.space_group_name_H-M   'P 1'
#
loop_
_entity.id
_entity.type
_entity.pdbx_description
1 polymer ?
#
loop_
_entity_poly.entity_id
_entity_poly.type
_entity_poly.pdbx_seq_one_letter_code
_entity_poly.pdbx_strand_id
1 'polypeptide(L)' 'PKQVVLCHGDSYSPNFLLNEAGEMSLIDWEYSGMGEPAGDLGTFIACSNYPVEDAEKVLELYLQEVPDRKTKRHYLAYVA' A
#
# COMPACT_ATOMS: atom_id res chain seq x y z
N PRO A 1 13.83 -8.70 -7.83
CA PRO A 1 14.75 -7.55 -7.63
C PRO A 1 14.10 -6.54 -6.68
N LYS A 2 14.84 -5.85 -5.81
CA LYS A 2 14.27 -4.69 -5.10
C LYS A 2 13.86 -3.68 -6.17
N GLN A 3 12.56 -3.44 -6.30
CA GLN A 3 12.05 -2.46 -7.23
C GLN A 3 12.00 -1.11 -6.51
N VAL A 4 12.67 -0.12 -7.08
CA VAL A 4 12.71 1.23 -6.53
C VAL A 4 11.82 2.10 -7.41
N VAL A 5 10.75 2.63 -6.83
CA VAL A 5 9.73 3.47 -7.48
C VAL A 5 9.51 4.74 -6.67
N LEU A 6 8.82 5.71 -7.26
CA LEU A 6 8.33 6.84 -6.49
C LEU A 6 7.20 6.34 -5.57
N CYS A 7 7.39 6.48 -4.27
CA CYS A 7 6.42 6.14 -3.24
C CYS A 7 5.90 7.42 -2.58
N HIS A 8 4.69 7.35 -2.04
CA HIS A 8 4.07 8.41 -1.26
C HIS A 8 4.80 8.64 0.06
N GLY A 9 5.16 7.55 0.76
CA GLY A 9 5.85 7.57 2.05
C GLY A 9 4.91 7.49 3.26
N ASP A 10 3.66 7.95 3.12
CA ASP A 10 2.63 8.02 4.15
C ASP A 10 1.21 7.78 3.56
N SER A 11 1.02 6.70 2.83
CA SER A 11 -0.25 6.39 2.14
C SER A 11 -1.31 5.75 3.07
N TYR A 12 -1.92 6.54 3.96
CA TYR A 12 -3.05 6.13 4.83
C TYR A 12 -4.34 6.91 4.53
N SER A 13 -5.48 6.42 5.05
CA SER A 13 -6.84 6.83 4.63
C SER A 13 -7.09 8.33 4.46
N PRO A 14 -6.63 9.25 5.34
CA PRO A 14 -6.86 10.69 5.18
C PRO A 14 -6.22 11.31 3.93
N ASN A 15 -5.17 10.69 3.40
CA ASN A 15 -4.46 11.19 2.21
C ASN A 15 -5.13 10.75 0.90
N PHE A 16 -6.13 9.87 0.95
CA PHE A 16 -6.93 9.47 -0.20
C PHE A 16 -8.27 10.22 -0.21
N LEU A 17 -8.42 11.15 -1.15
CA LEU A 17 -9.65 11.89 -1.35
C LEU A 17 -10.50 11.19 -2.41
N LEU A 18 -11.75 10.85 -2.09
CA LEU A 18 -12.75 10.41 -3.05
C LEU A 18 -13.80 11.50 -3.24
N ASN A 19 -14.09 11.86 -4.49
CA ASN A 19 -15.20 12.75 -4.80
C ASN A 19 -16.52 11.97 -5.02
N GLU A 20 -17.63 12.70 -5.17
CA GLU A 20 -18.95 12.09 -5.40
C GLU A 20 -19.05 11.31 -6.71
N ALA A 21 -18.17 11.57 -7.68
CA ALA A 21 -18.08 10.82 -8.93
C ALA A 21 -17.26 9.53 -8.81
N GLY A 22 -16.68 9.24 -7.64
CA GLY A 22 -15.84 8.07 -7.39
C GLY A 22 -14.39 8.23 -7.87
N GLU A 23 -13.97 9.44 -8.24
CA GLU A 23 -12.59 9.72 -8.61
C GLU A 23 -11.72 9.86 -7.35
N MET A 24 -10.53 9.29 -7.40
CA MET A 24 -9.58 9.27 -6.29
C MET A 24 -8.40 10.20 -6.57
N SER A 25 -8.03 11.01 -5.59
CA SER A 25 -6.81 11.83 -5.60
C SER A 25 -5.98 11.55 -4.36
N LEU A 26 -4.66 11.65 -4.49
CA LEU A 26 -3.70 11.48 -3.40
C LEU A 26 -3.07 12.84 -3.06
N ILE A 27 -3.08 13.21 -1.78
CA ILE A 27 -2.57 14.49 -1.27
C ILE A 27 -1.45 14.26 -0.25
N ASP A 28 -0.78 15.35 0.13
CA ASP A 28 0.23 15.36 1.19
C ASP A 28 1.53 14.60 0.85
N TRP A 29 2.21 15.07 -0.21
CA TRP A 29 3.42 14.45 -0.77
C TRP A 29 4.72 14.81 -0.03
N GLU A 30 4.66 15.23 1.24
CA GLU A 30 5.83 15.77 1.95
C GLU A 30 6.89 14.70 2.30
N TYR A 31 6.48 13.44 2.40
CA TYR A 31 7.36 12.28 2.65
C TYR A 31 7.74 11.50 1.39
N SER A 32 7.32 11.97 0.22
CA SER A 32 7.48 11.21 -1.01
C SER A 32 8.91 11.13 -1.49
N GLY A 33 9.26 9.98 -2.07
CA GLY A 33 10.63 9.69 -2.47
C GLY A 33 10.78 8.32 -3.13
N MET A 34 12.01 8.01 -3.54
CA MET A 34 12.32 6.72 -4.13
C MET A 34 12.36 5.63 -3.04
N GLY A 35 11.49 4.62 -3.15
CA GLY A 35 11.33 3.57 -2.17
C GLY A 35 10.85 2.24 -2.77
N GLU A 36 10.60 1.26 -1.90
CA GLU A 36 9.95 0.01 -2.30
C GLU A 36 8.42 0.18 -2.22
N PRO A 37 7.66 -0.33 -3.20
CA PRO A 37 6.19 -0.23 -3.20
C PRO A 37 5.55 -0.92 -1.99
N ALA A 38 6.24 -1.90 -1.40
CA ALA A 38 5.83 -2.54 -0.17
C ALA A 38 5.72 -1.57 1.02
N GLY A 39 6.46 -0.47 1.02
CA GLY A 39 6.36 0.57 2.05
C GLY A 39 5.00 1.26 2.06
N ASP A 40 4.54 1.75 0.91
CA ASP A 40 3.23 2.41 0.79
C ASP A 40 2.09 1.44 1.12
N LEU A 41 2.13 0.22 0.57
CA LEU A 41 1.11 -0.79 0.87
C LEU A 41 1.13 -1.19 2.36
N GLY A 42 2.33 -1.28 2.95
CA GLY A 42 2.53 -1.53 4.37
C GLY A 42 1.86 -0.46 5.23
N THR A 43 2.12 0.81 4.96
CA THR A 43 1.48 1.95 5.64
C THR A 43 -0.05 1.91 5.49
N PHE A 44 -0.55 1.64 4.29
CA PHE A 44 -1.99 1.55 4.04
C PHE A 44 -2.66 0.47 4.91
N ILE A 45 -2.06 -0.72 4.97
CA ILE A 45 -2.57 -1.84 5.76
C ILE A 45 -2.42 -1.58 7.25
N ALA A 46 -1.24 -1.13 7.71
CA ALA A 46 -0.94 -0.90 9.12
C ALA A 46 -1.82 0.19 9.74
N CYS A 47 -2.20 1.21 8.96
CA CYS A 47 -3.11 2.27 9.39
C CYS A 47 -4.60 1.92 9.20
N SER A 48 -4.92 0.68 8.84
CA SER A 48 -6.29 0.17 8.68
C SER A 48 -6.64 -0.81 9.81
N ASN A 49 -7.95 -1.01 10.06
CA ASN A 49 -8.43 -2.02 11.01
C ASN A 49 -8.65 -3.39 10.35
N TYR A 50 -7.87 -3.72 9.31
CA TYR A 50 -8.07 -4.94 8.57
C TYR A 50 -7.57 -6.16 9.34
N PRO A 51 -8.36 -7.25 9.41
CA PRO A 51 -7.82 -8.54 9.82
C PRO A 51 -6.83 -9.04 8.74
N VAL A 52 -6.00 -10.02 9.12
CA VAL A 52 -4.93 -10.53 8.24
C VAL A 52 -5.48 -11.02 6.90
N GLU A 53 -6.65 -11.64 6.89
CA GLU A 53 -7.29 -12.16 5.69
C GLU A 53 -7.66 -11.04 4.70
N ASP A 54 -8.04 -9.87 5.20
CA ASP A 54 -8.35 -8.71 4.34
C ASP A 54 -7.08 -7.98 3.91
N ALA A 55 -6.05 -7.92 4.76
CA ALA A 55 -4.73 -7.43 4.37
C ALA A 55 -4.14 -8.26 3.21
N GLU A 56 -4.31 -9.58 3.22
CA GLU A 56 -3.89 -10.45 2.11
C GLU A 56 -4.69 -10.17 0.82
N LYS A 57 -6.00 -9.92 0.92
CA LYS A 57 -6.81 -9.52 -0.25
C LYS A 57 -6.38 -8.17 -0.81
N VAL A 58 -6.04 -7.20 0.05
CA VAL A 58 -5.53 -5.88 -0.38
C VAL A 58 -4.22 -6.06 -1.15
N LEU A 59 -3.34 -6.96 -0.72
CA LEU A 59 -2.11 -7.29 -1.45
C LEU A 59 -2.40 -7.89 -2.82
N GLU A 60 -3.35 -8.82 -2.92
CA GLU A 60 -3.76 -9.43 -4.20
C GLU A 60 -4.35 -8.38 -5.15
N LEU A 61 -5.16 -7.45 -4.62
CA LEU A 61 -5.70 -6.31 -5.38
C LEU A 61 -4.60 -5.36 -5.85
N TYR A 62 -3.62 -5.05 -5.00
CA TYR A 62 -2.51 -4.17 -5.37
C TYR A 62 -1.63 -4.78 -6.46
N LEU A 63 -1.34 -6.08 -6.37
CA LEU A 63 -0.48 -6.79 -7.34
C LEU A 63 -1.24 -7.25 -8.59
N GLN A 64 -2.58 -7.26 -8.57
CA GLN A 64 -3.43 -7.82 -9.62
C GLN A 64 -3.16 -9.31 -9.90
N GLU A 65 -2.66 -10.04 -8.90
CA GLU A 65 -2.37 -11.48 -8.95
C GLU A 65 -2.36 -12.09 -7.55
N VAL A 66 -2.35 -13.42 -7.46
CA VAL A 66 -2.13 -14.14 -6.21
C VAL A 66 -0.62 -14.31 -6.01
N PRO A 67 0.02 -13.61 -5.05
CA PRO A 67 1.46 -13.67 -4.88
C PRO A 67 1.91 -15.00 -4.29
N ASP A 68 3.11 -15.44 -4.68
CA ASP A 68 3.75 -16.58 -4.04
C ASP A 68 4.09 -16.30 -2.56
N ARG A 69 4.46 -17.36 -1.82
CA ARG A 69 4.77 -17.25 -0.38
C ARG A 69 5.92 -16.29 -0.07
N LYS A 70 6.88 -16.11 -0.99
CA LYS A 70 8.03 -15.23 -0.79
C LYS A 70 7.61 -13.78 -0.98
N THR A 71 6.87 -13.47 -2.04
CA THR A 71 6.33 -12.13 -2.31
C THR A 71 5.36 -11.71 -1.21
N LYS A 72 4.44 -12.59 -0.81
CA LYS A 72 3.51 -12.32 0.30
C LYS A 72 4.25 -11.94 1.58
N ARG A 73 5.26 -12.73 1.98
CA ARG A 73 6.09 -12.42 3.15
C ARG A 73 6.87 -11.12 3.02
N HIS A 74 7.38 -10.80 1.84
CA HIS A 74 8.10 -9.55 1.59
C HIS A 74 7.21 -8.34 1.84
N TYR A 75 6.02 -8.31 1.26
CA TYR A 75 5.09 -7.19 1.43
C TYR A 75 4.53 -7.11 2.85
N LEU A 76 4.11 -8.23 3.44
CA LEU A 76 3.57 -8.23 4.80
C LEU A 76 4.62 -7.89 5.87
N ALA A 77 5.92 -8.02 5.59
CA ALA A 77 6.97 -7.59 6.51
C ALA A 77 7.04 -6.06 6.69
N TYR A 78 6.41 -5.28 5.81
CA TYR A 78 6.28 -3.82 5.93
C TYR A 78 5.04 -3.40 6.72
N VAL A 79 4.17 -4.34 7.10
CA VAL A 79 3.02 -4.07 7.98
C VAL A 79 3.53 -4.20 9.42
N ALA A 80 3.73 -3.07 10.10
CA ALA A 80 4.32 -2.98 11.44
C ALA A 80 3.35 -2.41 12.49
#